data_AF-A0A8H3GLL0-F1
#
_entry.id   AF-A0A8H3GLL0-F1
#
_cell.length_a   1.000
_cell.length_b   1.000
_cell.length_c   1.000
_cell.angle_alpha   90.00
_cell.angle_beta   90.00
_cell.angle_gamma   90.00
#
_symmetry.space_group_name_H-M   'P 1'
#
loop_
_entity.id
_entity.type
_entity.pdbx_description
1 polymer ?
#
loop_
_entity_poly.entity_id
_entity_poly.type
_entity_poly.pdbx_seq_one_letter_code
_entity_poly.pdbx_strand_id
1 'polypeptide(L)'
;MSFIMDYNIHIDPQRDGAQPGPHKLHEDVPFDAAGFNAAVLGAIEQYKSLSADDPPPFDTNDELTPDEHILLYLVIRTFIPESQMDESTCDRHLKLRQNRLLPGALRTAYTSHNYASLLSLDAMPDHVKERASKQGQDTTLSTSGGLQDLQHSPALSFRSLFKAPYIGDTAKLLIETLNHEREMYLQNNAVDNPYSWSLSVVQASGMGKSRMVEEAGKTVFTFPINIRQEAETGKKAYPSPDNKIRQFFKERVNSNDKTQQADYMLLLREMFIRALAIVDAYFPGLTGADLALAWANYLAEGETDLEPGHHRRQFYDKVVGKVNEK
;
A
#
# COMPACT_ATOMS: atom_id res chain seq x y z
N MET A 1 -3.91 -45.49 -25.88
CA MET A 1 -2.67 -44.79 -25.53
C MET A 1 -3.06 -43.61 -24.66
N SER A 2 -2.89 -43.77 -23.36
CA SER A 2 -3.14 -42.72 -22.36
C SER A 2 -1.78 -42.13 -21.99
N PHE A 3 -1.60 -40.82 -22.18
CA PHE A 3 -0.42 -40.10 -21.71
C PHE A 3 -0.76 -39.48 -20.35
N ILE A 4 -0.14 -40.01 -19.30
CA ILE A 4 -0.12 -39.41 -17.97
C ILE A 4 1.10 -38.46 -17.97
N MET A 5 0.88 -37.17 -17.74
CA MET A 5 1.95 -36.20 -17.46
C MET A 5 2.12 -36.09 -15.95
N ASP A 6 3.27 -36.57 -15.44
CA ASP A 6 3.72 -36.34 -14.08
C ASP A 6 4.21 -34.89 -13.93
N TYR A 7 3.59 -34.12 -13.03
CA TYR A 7 4.14 -32.88 -12.50
C TYR A 7 4.41 -33.07 -11.00
N ASN A 8 5.60 -33.58 -10.67
CA ASN A 8 6.15 -33.54 -9.32
C ASN A 8 7.22 -32.44 -9.29
N ILE A 9 6.93 -31.32 -8.61
CA ILE A 9 7.94 -30.31 -8.26
C ILE A 9 8.43 -30.64 -6.85
N HIS A 10 9.66 -31.14 -6.76
CA HIS A 10 10.35 -31.50 -5.53
C HIS A 10 11.12 -30.26 -5.03
N ILE A 11 10.83 -29.78 -3.81
CA ILE A 11 11.63 -28.76 -3.13
C ILE A 11 12.32 -29.44 -1.95
N ASP A 12 13.64 -29.43 -1.95
CA ASP A 12 14.52 -30.01 -0.90
C ASP A 12 14.83 -28.95 0.17
N PRO A 13 14.70 -29.23 1.49
CA PRO A 13 15.07 -28.31 2.55
C PRO A 13 16.42 -28.71 3.18
N GLN A 14 17.44 -27.86 3.07
CA GLN A 14 18.61 -27.96 3.94
C GLN A 14 18.66 -26.83 4.97
N ARG A 15 18.67 -27.25 6.24
CA ARG A 15 19.12 -26.52 7.42
C ARG A 15 20.65 -26.58 7.49
N ASP A 16 21.27 -25.52 7.97
CA ASP A 16 22.46 -25.60 8.80
C ASP A 16 22.46 -24.45 9.82
N GLY A 17 22.89 -24.76 11.05
CA GLY A 17 23.06 -23.79 12.13
C GLY A 17 24.44 -23.96 12.77
N ALA A 18 25.03 -22.86 13.25
CA ALA A 18 26.06 -22.85 14.30
C ALA A 18 26.23 -21.43 14.90
N GLN A 19 26.69 -21.42 16.15
CA GLN A 19 26.55 -20.41 17.21
C GLN A 19 27.67 -19.31 17.30
N PRO A 20 27.63 -18.37 18.29
CA PRO A 20 28.21 -17.01 18.19
C PRO A 20 29.56 -16.78 18.92
N GLY A 21 30.23 -15.68 18.59
CA GLY A 21 31.39 -15.09 19.28
C GLY A 21 31.75 -13.67 18.77
N PRO A 22 32.49 -12.83 19.52
CA PRO A 22 31.97 -11.53 19.98
C PRO A 22 32.56 -10.25 19.36
N HIS A 23 31.78 -9.17 19.52
CA HIS A 23 32.08 -7.73 19.45
C HIS A 23 32.64 -7.12 18.15
N LYS A 24 31.76 -6.42 17.43
CA LYS A 24 32.08 -5.19 16.69
C LYS A 24 31.05 -4.10 16.98
N LEU A 25 31.55 -2.87 17.02
CA LEU A 25 30.90 -1.66 17.51
C LEU A 25 29.72 -1.20 16.64
N HIS A 26 28.65 -0.78 17.33
CA HIS A 26 27.54 0.08 16.88
C HIS A 26 27.15 -0.04 15.41
N GLU A 27 26.43 -1.11 15.12
CA GLU A 27 25.65 -1.29 13.90
C GLU A 27 24.35 -0.47 13.93
N ASP A 28 23.95 -0.09 12.73
CA ASP A 28 22.73 0.58 12.31
C ASP A 28 21.48 -0.06 12.94
N VAL A 29 20.96 0.58 14.00
CA VAL A 29 19.67 0.21 14.59
C VAL A 29 18.56 0.92 13.81
N PRO A 30 17.62 0.17 13.19
CA PRO A 30 16.46 0.75 12.54
C PRO A 30 15.68 1.65 13.51
N PHE A 31 15.21 2.79 13.03
CA PHE A 31 14.45 3.72 13.87
C PHE A 31 13.17 3.04 14.40
N ASP A 32 13.12 2.82 15.71
CA ASP A 32 11.97 2.26 16.39
C ASP A 32 10.87 3.32 16.55
N ALA A 33 10.02 3.43 15.52
CA ALA A 33 8.89 4.35 15.54
C ALA A 33 7.88 4.04 16.65
N ALA A 34 7.70 2.77 17.01
CA ALA A 34 6.77 2.38 18.07
C ALA A 34 7.29 2.78 19.45
N GLY A 35 8.56 2.49 19.72
CA GLY A 35 9.25 2.95 20.93
C GLY A 35 9.32 4.47 21.02
N PHE A 36 9.57 5.17 19.91
CA PHE A 36 9.54 6.62 19.86
C PHE A 36 8.15 7.19 20.20
N ASN A 37 7.09 6.66 19.58
CA ASN A 37 5.73 7.12 19.86
C ASN A 37 5.35 6.88 21.34
N ALA A 38 5.69 5.72 21.90
CA ALA A 38 5.47 5.41 23.31
C ALA A 38 6.27 6.36 24.24
N ALA A 39 7.50 6.70 23.88
CA ALA A 39 8.32 7.64 24.64
C ALA A 39 7.74 9.06 24.64
N VAL A 40 7.22 9.54 23.51
CA VAL A 40 6.54 10.84 23.43
C VAL A 40 5.27 10.85 24.28
N LEU A 41 4.47 9.78 24.27
CA LEU A 41 3.31 9.66 25.16
C LEU A 41 3.70 9.71 26.64
N GLY A 42 4.74 8.97 27.03
CA GLY A 42 5.28 9.03 28.38
C GLY A 42 5.74 10.44 28.77
N ALA A 43 6.36 11.17 27.85
CA ALA A 43 6.78 12.55 28.06
C ALA A 43 5.58 13.51 28.22
N ILE A 44 4.49 13.32 27.47
CA ILE A 44 3.24 14.09 27.62
C ILE A 44 2.63 13.86 29.01
N GLU A 45 2.47 12.60 29.43
CA GLU A 45 1.92 12.27 30.75
C GLU A 45 2.79 12.82 31.88
N GLN A 46 4.11 12.71 31.74
CA GLN A 46 5.05 13.27 32.70
C GLN A 46 4.92 14.80 32.76
N TYR A 47 4.83 15.47 31.62
CA TYR A 47 4.68 16.92 31.54
C TYR A 47 3.38 17.40 32.19
N LYS A 48 2.26 16.70 31.89
CA LYS A 48 0.94 16.95 32.51
C LYS A 48 1.00 16.80 34.03
N SER A 49 1.65 15.74 34.54
CA SER A 49 1.75 15.47 35.98
C SER A 49 2.58 16.49 36.77
N LEU A 50 3.48 17.19 36.09
CA LEU A 50 4.40 18.17 36.68
C LEU A 50 3.92 19.61 36.54
N SER A 51 2.90 19.87 35.72
CA SER A 51 2.38 21.22 35.54
C SER A 51 1.61 21.70 36.77
N ALA A 52 1.77 22.99 37.07
CA ALA A 52 1.00 23.69 38.11
C ALA A 52 -0.16 24.52 37.52
N ASP A 53 -0.38 24.46 36.20
CA ASP A 53 -1.44 25.19 35.51
C ASP A 53 -2.82 24.54 35.74
N ASP A 54 -3.87 25.36 35.76
CA ASP A 54 -5.27 24.92 35.90
C ASP A 54 -6.14 25.54 34.78
N PRO A 55 -6.62 24.75 33.80
CA PRO A 55 -6.39 23.30 33.65
C PRO A 55 -4.95 22.97 33.21
N PRO A 56 -4.45 21.76 33.50
CA PRO A 56 -3.10 21.36 33.08
C PRO A 56 -3.01 21.27 31.54
N PRO A 57 -1.81 21.39 30.95
CA PRO A 57 -1.61 21.12 29.54
C PRO A 57 -2.08 19.71 29.18
N PHE A 58 -2.66 19.54 28.00
CA PHE A 58 -3.24 18.27 27.53
C PHE A 58 -4.39 17.76 28.42
N ASP A 59 -5.15 18.65 29.07
CA ASP A 59 -6.28 18.25 29.91
C ASP A 59 -7.36 17.52 29.11
N THR A 60 -7.62 17.97 27.89
CA THR A 60 -8.57 17.37 26.96
C THR A 60 -7.87 16.32 26.07
N ASN A 61 -8.36 15.08 26.13
CA ASN A 61 -7.81 13.98 25.31
C ASN A 61 -8.01 14.22 23.81
N ASP A 62 -9.01 15.02 23.42
CA ASP A 62 -9.43 15.19 22.02
C ASP A 62 -8.99 16.52 21.41
N GLU A 63 -8.45 17.46 22.20
CA GLU A 63 -8.08 18.79 21.74
C GLU A 63 -6.67 19.16 22.19
N LEU A 64 -5.75 19.28 21.22
CA LEU A 64 -4.38 19.72 21.49
C LEU A 64 -4.26 21.23 21.72
N THR A 65 -5.25 22.04 21.32
CA THR A 65 -5.13 23.51 21.39
C THR A 65 -5.32 23.98 22.83
N PRO A 66 -4.42 24.81 23.40
CA PRO A 66 -3.34 25.60 22.77
C PRO A 66 -1.91 25.02 22.88
N ASP A 67 -1.78 23.75 23.20
CA ASP A 67 -0.53 23.07 23.60
C ASP A 67 0.32 22.57 22.42
N GLU A 68 0.09 23.05 21.19
CA GLU A 68 0.84 22.60 20.00
C GLU A 68 2.36 22.84 20.15
N HIS A 69 2.74 23.96 20.76
CA HIS A 69 4.13 24.33 21.00
C HIS A 69 4.81 23.43 22.04
N ILE A 70 4.06 23.01 23.06
CA ILE A 70 4.51 22.07 24.09
C ILE A 70 4.71 20.69 23.45
N LEU A 71 3.77 20.24 22.63
CA LEU A 71 3.92 18.96 21.92
C LEU A 71 5.14 18.96 20.99
N LEU A 72 5.36 20.05 20.24
CA LEU A 72 6.54 20.18 19.37
C LEU A 72 7.83 20.08 20.19
N TYR A 73 7.88 20.76 21.34
CA TYR A 73 9.01 20.69 22.27
C TYR A 73 9.28 19.25 22.74
N LEU A 74 8.25 18.53 23.20
CA LEU A 74 8.36 17.16 23.70
C LEU A 74 8.81 16.17 22.61
N VAL A 75 8.29 16.32 21.38
CA VAL A 75 8.70 15.51 20.22
C VAL A 75 10.18 15.73 19.90
N ILE A 76 10.64 16.98 19.87
CA ILE A 76 12.04 17.31 19.58
C ILE A 76 12.97 16.81 20.68
N ARG A 77 12.62 16.99 21.96
CA ARG A 77 13.44 16.54 23.09
C ARG A 77 13.51 15.03 23.21
N THR A 78 12.42 14.33 22.87
CA THR A 78 12.42 12.87 22.80
C THR A 78 13.30 12.36 21.66
N PHE A 79 13.29 13.04 20.51
CA PHE A 79 14.08 12.64 19.34
C PHE A 79 15.56 13.04 19.44
N ILE A 80 15.82 14.21 20.01
CA ILE A 80 17.12 14.84 20.17
C ILE A 80 17.20 15.41 21.60
N PRO A 81 17.58 14.58 22.60
CA PRO A 81 17.68 15.00 23.99
C PRO A 81 18.60 16.19 24.23
N GLU A 82 19.59 16.37 23.35
CA GLU A 82 20.58 17.46 23.37
C GLU A 82 20.09 18.76 22.71
N SER A 83 18.87 18.77 22.16
CA SER A 83 18.33 19.96 21.49
C SER A 83 18.20 21.14 22.46
N GLN A 84 18.63 22.31 21.98
CA GLN A 84 18.54 23.60 22.68
C GLN A 84 17.20 24.31 22.46
N MET A 85 16.25 23.69 21.75
CA MET A 85 14.93 24.26 21.57
C MET A 85 14.13 24.19 22.88
N ASP A 86 13.73 25.36 23.37
CA ASP A 86 12.75 25.50 24.45
C ASP A 86 11.33 25.71 23.90
N GLU A 87 10.34 25.68 24.78
CA GLU A 87 8.92 25.87 24.44
C GLU A 87 8.66 27.21 23.74
N SER A 88 9.34 28.27 24.17
CA SER A 88 9.21 29.61 23.58
C SER A 88 9.70 29.64 22.13
N THR A 89 10.76 28.90 21.84
CA THR A 89 11.34 28.78 20.50
C THR A 89 10.44 27.91 19.62
N CYS A 90 9.81 26.88 20.18
CA CYS A 90 8.80 26.06 19.50
C CYS A 90 7.55 26.89 19.14
N ASP A 91 7.05 27.72 20.06
CA ASP A 91 5.92 28.63 19.81
C ASP A 91 6.24 29.62 18.66
N ARG A 92 7.42 30.24 18.70
CA ARG A 92 7.88 31.12 17.62
C ARG A 92 8.03 30.39 16.29
N HIS A 93 8.52 29.14 16.30
CA HIS A 93 8.67 28.32 15.09
C HIS A 93 7.32 28.00 14.45
N LEU A 94 6.29 27.72 15.25
CA LEU A 94 4.93 27.48 14.77
C LEU A 94 4.28 28.72 14.15
N LYS A 95 4.64 29.91 14.61
CA LYS A 95 4.11 31.20 14.12
C LYS A 95 4.73 31.66 12.80
N LEU A 96 5.79 31.01 12.30
CA LEU A 96 6.41 31.34 11.01
C LEU A 96 5.47 31.00 9.84
N ARG A 97 5.32 31.91 8.87
CA ARG A 97 4.42 31.70 7.70
C ARG A 97 4.69 30.42 6.92
N GLN A 98 5.96 30.02 6.81
CA GLN A 98 6.37 28.80 6.12
C GLN A 98 5.96 27.51 6.85
N ASN A 99 5.69 27.58 8.16
CA ASN A 99 5.33 26.45 9.02
C ASN A 99 3.83 26.39 9.32
N ARG A 100 2.98 27.11 8.57
CA ARG A 100 1.53 27.22 8.80
C ARG A 100 0.78 25.88 8.86
N LEU A 101 1.36 24.81 8.31
CA LEU A 101 0.77 23.47 8.30
C LEU A 101 1.20 22.62 9.50
N LEU A 102 2.28 23.00 10.19
CA LEU A 102 2.84 22.25 11.31
C LEU A 102 1.89 22.15 12.53
N PRO A 103 1.15 23.21 12.92
CA PRO A 103 0.13 23.08 13.98
C PRO A 103 -0.93 22.03 13.66
N GLY A 104 -1.38 21.97 12.40
CA GLY A 104 -2.34 20.96 11.95
C GLY A 104 -1.78 19.55 12.03
N ALA A 105 -0.53 19.35 11.59
CA ALA A 105 0.14 18.05 11.68
C ALA A 105 0.35 17.59 13.13
N LEU A 106 0.70 18.50 14.04
CA LEU A 106 0.83 18.22 15.47
C LEU A 106 -0.48 17.74 16.08
N ARG A 107 -1.60 18.37 15.74
CA ARG A 107 -2.94 17.92 16.17
C ARG A 107 -3.25 16.52 15.68
N THR A 108 -2.99 16.24 14.40
CA THR A 108 -3.20 14.90 13.83
C THR A 108 -2.30 13.86 14.50
N ALA A 109 -1.04 14.17 14.77
CA ALA A 109 -0.13 13.27 15.45
C ALA A 109 -0.55 13.01 16.90
N TYR A 110 -1.08 14.03 17.59
CA TYR A 110 -1.60 13.90 18.95
C TYR A 110 -2.81 12.97 19.03
N THR A 111 -3.82 13.16 18.17
CA THR A 111 -5.04 12.33 18.16
C THR A 111 -4.80 10.91 17.66
N SER A 112 -3.84 10.72 16.75
CA SER A 112 -3.49 9.40 16.22
C SER A 112 -2.36 8.69 16.98
N HIS A 113 -1.77 9.35 17.99
CA HIS A 113 -0.58 8.91 18.72
C HIS A 113 0.60 8.52 17.81
N ASN A 114 0.73 9.17 16.64
CA ASN A 114 1.76 8.90 15.64
C ASN A 114 2.73 10.08 15.48
N TYR A 115 3.58 10.27 16.48
CA TYR A 115 4.55 11.38 16.52
C TYR A 115 5.75 11.17 15.60
N ALA A 116 6.14 9.92 15.33
CA ALA A 116 7.21 9.56 14.40
C ALA A 116 6.97 10.16 12.99
N SER A 117 5.71 10.24 12.56
CA SER A 117 5.34 10.83 11.27
C SER A 117 5.75 12.29 11.12
N LEU A 118 5.85 13.03 12.24
CA LEU A 118 6.21 14.44 12.26
C LEU A 118 7.67 14.68 11.87
N LEU A 119 8.57 13.71 12.13
CA LEU A 119 10.02 13.84 11.90
C LEU A 119 10.37 13.98 10.43
N SER A 120 9.47 13.58 9.53
CA SER A 120 9.64 13.65 8.07
C SER A 120 9.07 14.94 7.46
N LEU A 121 8.52 15.87 8.25
CA LEU A 121 7.92 17.10 7.74
C LEU A 121 8.98 18.14 7.40
N ASP A 122 8.88 18.77 6.23
CA ASP A 122 9.78 19.86 5.81
C ASP A 122 9.76 21.07 6.76
N ALA A 123 8.63 21.26 7.45
CA ALA A 123 8.42 22.30 8.45
C ALA A 123 9.10 21.98 9.80
N MET A 124 9.67 20.78 9.99
CA MET A 124 10.47 20.49 11.18
C MET A 124 11.75 21.34 11.21
N PRO A 125 12.28 21.65 12.42
CA PRO A 125 13.56 22.30 12.56
C PRO A 125 14.69 21.58 11.81
N ASP A 126 15.65 22.33 11.26
CA ASP A 126 16.67 21.78 10.36
C ASP A 126 17.52 20.67 10.99
N HIS A 127 17.81 20.77 12.29
CA HIS A 127 18.55 19.75 13.03
C HIS A 127 17.77 18.44 13.21
N VAL A 128 16.43 18.49 13.25
CA VAL A 128 15.57 17.30 13.24
C VAL A 128 15.62 16.65 11.87
N LYS A 129 15.49 17.43 10.79
CA LYS A 129 15.55 16.93 9.41
C LYS A 129 16.90 16.30 9.10
N GLU A 130 18.00 16.92 9.52
CA GLU A 130 19.34 16.38 9.30
C GLU A 130 19.51 15.02 9.99
N ARG A 131 19.06 14.87 11.24
CA ARG A 131 19.15 13.59 11.96
C ARG A 131 18.19 12.53 11.39
N ALA A 132 16.96 12.91 11.07
CA ALA A 132 15.98 12.01 10.47
C ALA A 132 16.44 11.49 9.10
N SER A 133 17.06 12.35 8.28
CA SER A 133 17.62 11.96 6.98
C SER A 133 18.77 10.95 7.10
N LYS A 134 19.56 11.01 8.19
CA LYS A 134 20.62 10.03 8.49
C LYS A 134 20.09 8.69 9.00
N GLN A 135 18.86 8.63 9.51
CA GLN A 135 18.18 7.40 9.94
C GLN A 135 17.26 6.78 8.86
N GLY A 136 16.97 7.52 7.79
CA GLY A 136 16.02 7.16 6.73
C GLY A 136 16.53 6.20 5.65
N GLN A 137 17.69 5.56 5.82
CA GLN A 137 18.13 4.50 4.88
C GLN A 137 17.45 3.14 5.13
N ASP A 138 16.80 2.91 6.28
CA ASP A 138 16.22 1.59 6.63
C ASP A 138 14.85 1.62 7.36
N THR A 139 14.01 2.65 7.19
CA THR A 139 12.72 2.70 7.89
C THR A 139 11.59 1.96 7.14
N THR A 140 11.34 0.70 7.51
CA THR A 140 10.07 -0.01 7.24
C THR A 140 8.94 0.60 8.07
N LEU A 141 7.92 1.16 7.41
CA LEU A 141 6.73 1.73 8.03
C LEU A 141 5.68 0.65 8.31
N SER A 142 5.43 0.37 9.60
CA SER A 142 4.25 -0.37 10.06
C SER A 142 2.99 0.45 9.84
N THR A 143 2.00 -0.13 9.15
CA THR A 143 0.76 0.56 8.76
C THR A 143 -0.41 0.04 9.60
N SER A 144 -0.65 0.65 10.77
CA SER A 144 -1.85 0.42 11.59
C SER A 144 -2.77 1.65 11.71
N GLY A 145 -2.42 2.78 11.07
CA GLY A 145 -3.22 4.01 11.07
C GLY A 145 -4.26 4.06 9.94
N GLY A 146 -5.47 4.52 10.26
CA GLY A 146 -6.60 4.63 9.31
C GLY A 146 -6.27 5.48 8.08
N LEU A 147 -6.59 4.94 6.90
CA LEU A 147 -6.32 5.52 5.57
C LEU A 147 -7.08 6.81 5.21
N GLN A 148 -7.78 7.43 6.15
CA GLN A 148 -8.54 8.65 5.91
C GLN A 148 -7.66 9.90 6.02
N ASP A 149 -6.63 9.89 6.88
CA ASP A 149 -5.74 11.05 7.08
C ASP A 149 -4.59 11.17 6.07
N LEU A 150 -4.32 10.10 5.30
CA LEU A 150 -3.25 10.07 4.29
C LEU A 150 -3.60 10.78 2.98
N GLN A 151 -4.87 11.16 2.78
CA GLN A 151 -5.33 11.72 1.51
C GLN A 151 -4.93 13.19 1.31
N HIS A 152 -4.55 13.90 2.39
CA HIS A 152 -4.19 15.32 2.37
C HIS A 152 -2.69 15.61 2.52
N SER A 153 -1.84 14.61 2.72
CA SER A 153 -0.38 14.81 2.79
C SER A 153 0.23 14.82 1.38
N PRO A 154 0.93 15.89 0.95
CA PRO A 154 1.62 15.93 -0.32
C PRO A 154 2.87 15.02 -0.37
N ALA A 155 3.24 14.36 0.74
CA ALA A 155 4.53 13.68 0.88
C ALA A 155 4.53 12.15 0.68
N LEU A 156 3.38 11.47 0.58
CA LEU A 156 3.31 10.03 0.34
C LEU A 156 2.66 9.72 -1.00
N SER A 157 3.45 9.14 -1.91
CA SER A 157 2.95 8.53 -3.14
C SER A 157 2.44 7.13 -2.80
N PHE A 158 1.17 6.83 -3.08
CA PHE A 158 0.66 5.46 -2.84
C PHE A 158 1.41 4.44 -3.71
N ARG A 159 1.82 4.85 -4.90
CA ARG A 159 2.69 4.07 -5.78
C ARG A 159 4.02 3.70 -5.10
N SER A 160 4.65 4.59 -4.32
CA SER A 160 5.90 4.23 -3.65
C SER A 160 5.67 3.17 -2.58
N LEU A 161 4.54 3.20 -1.87
CA LEU A 161 4.15 2.13 -0.95
C LEU A 161 3.95 0.80 -1.67
N PHE A 162 3.34 0.82 -2.86
CA PHE A 162 3.13 -0.36 -3.70
C PHE A 162 4.42 -0.89 -4.36
N LYS A 163 5.46 -0.07 -4.46
CA LYS A 163 6.78 -0.47 -4.96
C LYS A 163 7.74 -0.95 -3.88
N ALA A 164 7.52 -0.58 -2.61
CA ALA A 164 8.30 -1.08 -1.50
C ALA A 164 8.23 -2.62 -1.45
N PRO A 165 9.27 -3.34 -0.97
CA PRO A 165 9.24 -4.79 -0.85
C PRO A 165 7.95 -5.27 -0.15
N TYR A 166 7.32 -6.31 -0.71
CA TYR A 166 6.15 -6.90 -0.07
C TYR A 166 6.58 -7.73 1.14
N ILE A 167 5.99 -7.44 2.30
CA ILE A 167 6.32 -8.11 3.56
C ILE A 167 5.25 -9.16 3.87
N GLY A 168 5.71 -10.38 4.13
CA GLY A 168 4.88 -11.54 4.46
C GLY A 168 4.46 -12.36 3.24
N ASP A 169 3.77 -13.47 3.51
CA ASP A 169 3.53 -14.53 2.52
C ASP A 169 2.08 -14.60 2.03
N THR A 170 1.23 -13.63 2.37
CA THR A 170 -0.22 -13.72 2.11
C THR A 170 -0.55 -13.84 0.62
N ALA A 171 0.18 -13.14 -0.26
CA ALA A 171 0.02 -13.28 -1.71
C ALA A 171 0.34 -14.71 -2.20
N LYS A 172 1.39 -15.32 -1.64
CA LYS A 172 1.76 -16.71 -1.93
C LYS A 172 0.71 -17.69 -1.41
N LEU A 173 0.30 -17.52 -0.15
CA LEU A 173 -0.73 -18.33 0.50
C LEU A 173 -2.06 -18.27 -0.25
N LEU A 174 -2.44 -17.11 -0.79
CA LEU A 174 -3.63 -16.97 -1.64
C LEU A 174 -3.56 -17.90 -2.85
N ILE A 175 -2.45 -17.87 -3.60
CA ILE A 175 -2.27 -18.71 -4.79
C ILE A 175 -2.20 -20.19 -4.42
N GLU A 176 -1.45 -20.55 -3.38
CA GLU A 176 -1.35 -21.93 -2.89
C GLU A 176 -2.72 -22.47 -2.46
N THR A 177 -3.50 -21.67 -1.73
CA THR A 177 -4.86 -22.05 -1.32
C THR A 177 -5.75 -22.25 -2.55
N LEU A 178 -5.69 -21.36 -3.54
CA LEU A 178 -6.53 -21.48 -4.75
C LEU A 178 -6.19 -22.70 -5.59
N ASN A 179 -4.91 -23.02 -5.70
CA ASN A 179 -4.48 -24.24 -6.39
C ASN A 179 -4.92 -25.48 -5.61
N HIS A 180 -4.77 -25.48 -4.28
CA HIS A 180 -5.21 -26.58 -3.44
C HIS A 180 -6.71 -26.84 -3.55
N GLU A 181 -7.54 -25.79 -3.43
CA GLU A 181 -8.98 -25.89 -3.62
C GLU A 181 -9.31 -26.45 -5.00
N ARG A 182 -8.68 -25.92 -6.05
CA ARG A 182 -8.87 -26.41 -7.42
C ARG A 182 -8.56 -27.90 -7.55
N GLU A 183 -7.43 -28.35 -7.03
CA GLU A 183 -7.03 -29.76 -7.07
C GLU A 183 -8.03 -30.67 -6.36
N MET A 184 -8.55 -30.24 -5.21
CA MET A 184 -9.56 -30.97 -4.45
C MET A 184 -10.88 -31.09 -5.23
N TYR A 185 -11.26 -30.05 -5.97
CA TYR A 185 -12.49 -30.05 -6.78
C TYR A 185 -12.35 -30.82 -8.10
N LEU A 186 -11.14 -31.06 -8.64
CA LEU A 186 -10.95 -31.83 -9.89
C LEU A 186 -11.55 -33.25 -9.84
N GLN A 187 -11.77 -33.79 -8.64
CA GLN A 187 -12.40 -35.10 -8.44
C GLN A 187 -13.94 -35.06 -8.45
N ASN A 188 -14.54 -33.89 -8.70
CA ASN A 188 -15.97 -33.65 -8.55
C ASN A 188 -16.57 -33.08 -9.85
N ASN A 189 -17.81 -33.46 -10.20
CA ASN A 189 -18.48 -33.01 -11.43
C ASN A 189 -18.87 -31.51 -11.42
N ALA A 190 -18.55 -30.78 -10.34
CA ALA A 190 -18.81 -29.34 -10.17
C ALA A 190 -17.74 -28.43 -10.82
N VAL A 191 -16.67 -29.02 -11.38
CA VAL A 191 -15.55 -28.32 -12.05
C VAL A 191 -16.03 -27.49 -13.25
N ASP A 192 -17.08 -27.94 -13.94
CA ASP A 192 -17.57 -27.34 -15.18
C ASP A 192 -18.49 -26.12 -14.95
N ASN A 193 -18.79 -25.75 -13.70
CA ASN A 193 -19.58 -24.56 -13.41
C ASN A 193 -18.67 -23.31 -13.35
N PRO A 194 -18.88 -22.29 -14.22
CA PRO A 194 -18.07 -21.07 -14.23
C PRO A 194 -18.03 -20.31 -12.89
N TYR A 195 -19.11 -20.41 -12.09
CA TYR A 195 -19.19 -19.76 -10.78
C TYR A 195 -18.30 -20.41 -9.71
N SER A 196 -17.90 -21.67 -9.91
CA SER A 196 -17.02 -22.41 -8.99
C SER A 196 -15.63 -21.79 -8.86
N TRP A 197 -15.27 -20.86 -9.73
CA TRP A 197 -13.94 -20.25 -9.82
C TRP A 197 -13.90 -18.77 -9.45
N SER A 198 -14.98 -18.29 -8.80
CA SER A 198 -15.06 -16.92 -8.31
C SER A 198 -14.93 -16.89 -6.79
N LEU A 199 -14.11 -15.96 -6.27
CA LEU A 199 -13.93 -15.76 -4.84
C LEU A 199 -14.08 -14.27 -4.50
N SER A 200 -14.49 -14.00 -3.26
CA SER A 200 -14.54 -12.64 -2.72
C SER A 200 -13.56 -12.50 -1.56
N VAL A 201 -12.64 -11.55 -1.66
CA VAL A 201 -11.74 -11.17 -0.54
C VAL A 201 -12.36 -10.01 0.22
N VAL A 202 -12.89 -10.29 1.41
CA VAL A 202 -13.56 -9.29 2.26
C VAL A 202 -12.70 -9.04 3.51
N GLN A 203 -12.20 -7.82 3.67
CA GLN A 203 -11.45 -7.37 4.85
C GLN A 203 -11.64 -5.87 5.05
N ALA A 204 -11.29 -5.36 6.23
CA ALA A 204 -11.31 -3.93 6.54
C ALA A 204 -10.45 -3.10 5.55
N SER A 205 -10.81 -1.83 5.36
CA SER A 205 -10.06 -0.91 4.49
C SER A 205 -8.62 -0.78 4.99
N GLY A 206 -7.66 -0.74 4.08
CA GLY A 206 -6.24 -0.57 4.43
C GLY A 206 -5.47 -1.80 4.85
N MET A 207 -6.13 -2.96 5.00
CA MET A 207 -5.46 -4.21 5.42
C MET A 207 -4.63 -4.88 4.29
N GLY A 208 -4.27 -4.15 3.24
CA GLY A 208 -3.40 -4.68 2.18
C GLY A 208 -4.06 -5.56 1.11
N LYS A 209 -5.39 -5.65 1.03
CA LYS A 209 -6.11 -6.46 0.00
C LYS A 209 -5.61 -6.23 -1.42
N SER A 210 -5.62 -4.97 -1.88
CA SER A 210 -5.21 -4.61 -3.23
C SER A 210 -3.74 -4.95 -3.47
N ARG A 211 -2.90 -4.78 -2.44
CA ARG A 211 -1.48 -5.11 -2.51
C ARG A 211 -1.25 -6.61 -2.62
N MET A 212 -1.94 -7.41 -1.79
CA MET A 212 -1.89 -8.87 -1.86
C MET A 212 -2.28 -9.39 -3.25
N VAL A 213 -3.35 -8.87 -3.85
CA VAL A 213 -3.81 -9.27 -5.19
C VAL A 213 -2.80 -8.87 -6.26
N GLU A 214 -2.20 -7.67 -6.15
CA GLU A 214 -1.18 -7.21 -7.09
C GLU A 214 0.08 -8.08 -7.04
N GLU A 215 0.55 -8.42 -5.85
CA GLU A 215 1.71 -9.31 -5.68
C GLU A 215 1.43 -10.74 -6.15
N ALA A 216 0.23 -11.26 -5.90
CA ALA A 216 -0.20 -12.55 -6.43
C ALA A 216 -0.24 -12.53 -7.97
N GLY A 217 -0.64 -11.40 -8.58
CA GLY A 217 -0.63 -11.21 -10.02
C GLY A 217 0.76 -11.19 -10.66
N LYS A 218 1.84 -11.11 -9.86
CA LYS A 218 3.22 -11.23 -10.34
C LYS A 218 3.70 -12.68 -10.44
N THR A 219 2.99 -13.63 -9.83
CA THR A 219 3.35 -15.06 -9.85
C THR A 219 2.46 -15.89 -10.77
N VAL A 220 1.25 -15.40 -11.07
CA VAL A 220 0.30 -16.03 -11.99
C VAL A 220 -0.18 -15.01 -13.02
N PHE A 221 -0.23 -15.40 -14.30
CA PHE A 221 -0.64 -14.51 -15.39
C PHE A 221 -2.06 -13.93 -15.13
N THR A 222 -2.15 -12.61 -14.97
CA THR A 222 -3.34 -11.95 -14.43
C THR A 222 -3.71 -10.71 -15.25
N PHE A 223 -5.01 -10.49 -15.44
CA PHE A 223 -5.56 -9.22 -15.96
C PHE A 223 -6.05 -8.35 -14.80
N PRO A 224 -5.26 -7.38 -14.32
CA PRO A 224 -5.67 -6.54 -13.20
C PRO A 224 -6.75 -5.54 -13.65
N ILE A 225 -7.97 -5.69 -13.13
CA ILE A 225 -9.08 -4.78 -13.42
C ILE A 225 -9.53 -4.09 -12.14
N ASN A 226 -9.63 -2.76 -12.20
CA ASN A 226 -10.09 -1.91 -11.12
C ASN A 226 -11.29 -1.07 -11.55
N ILE A 227 -12.49 -1.54 -11.20
CA ILE A 227 -13.77 -0.89 -11.56
C ILE A 227 -14.22 0.19 -10.57
N ARG A 228 -13.34 0.61 -9.64
CA ARG A 228 -13.67 1.63 -8.64
C ARG A 228 -14.17 2.92 -9.30
N GLN A 229 -15.02 3.66 -8.58
CA GLN A 229 -15.32 5.02 -8.97
C GLN A 229 -14.05 5.88 -8.89
N GLU A 230 -13.85 6.75 -9.89
CA GLU A 230 -12.90 7.85 -9.78
C GLU A 230 -13.18 8.62 -8.51
N ALA A 231 -12.12 8.88 -7.77
CA ALA A 231 -12.24 9.57 -6.52
C ALA A 231 -12.64 11.04 -6.78
N GLU A 232 -13.49 11.59 -5.92
CA GLU A 232 -13.78 13.02 -5.90
C GLU A 232 -12.47 13.80 -5.71
N THR A 233 -12.40 15.03 -6.24
CA THR A 233 -11.25 15.94 -6.05
C THR A 233 -10.81 15.97 -4.59
N GLY A 234 -9.60 15.49 -4.32
CA GLY A 234 -8.99 15.47 -2.98
C GLY A 234 -8.88 14.09 -2.32
N LYS A 235 -9.58 13.06 -2.82
CA LYS A 235 -9.42 11.69 -2.30
C LYS A 235 -8.46 10.91 -3.19
N LYS A 236 -7.29 10.54 -2.69
CA LYS A 236 -6.33 9.70 -3.42
C LYS A 236 -6.56 8.23 -3.07
N ALA A 237 -6.58 7.36 -4.07
CA ALA A 237 -6.68 5.95 -3.81
C ALA A 237 -6.11 5.10 -4.94
N TYR A 238 -5.34 4.09 -4.53
CA TYR A 238 -4.50 3.29 -5.40
C TYR A 238 -4.89 1.80 -5.36
N PRO A 239 -4.77 1.05 -6.46
CA PRO A 239 -4.44 1.53 -7.81
C PRO A 239 -5.54 2.42 -8.39
N SER A 240 -5.19 3.16 -9.46
CA SER A 240 -6.11 4.01 -10.21
C SER A 240 -7.17 3.18 -10.96
N PRO A 241 -8.37 3.73 -11.23
CA PRO A 241 -9.45 3.02 -11.93
C PRO A 241 -9.15 2.75 -13.42
N ASP A 242 -9.66 1.63 -13.93
CA ASP A 242 -9.75 1.35 -15.37
C ASP A 242 -11.07 1.91 -15.93
N ASN A 243 -11.08 3.21 -16.21
CA ASN A 243 -12.31 3.95 -16.54
C ASN A 243 -13.08 3.39 -17.73
N LYS A 244 -12.41 2.95 -18.81
CA LYS A 244 -13.08 2.36 -19.97
C LYS A 244 -13.74 1.02 -19.64
N ILE A 245 -13.09 0.18 -18.84
CA ILE A 245 -13.67 -1.10 -18.40
C ILE A 245 -14.86 -0.83 -17.48
N ARG A 246 -14.73 0.10 -16.54
CA ARG A 246 -15.85 0.50 -15.68
C ARG A 246 -17.04 1.02 -16.49
N GLN A 247 -16.78 1.89 -17.46
CA GLN A 247 -17.81 2.43 -18.35
C GLN A 247 -18.52 1.30 -19.12
N PHE A 248 -17.75 0.36 -19.67
CA PHE A 248 -18.26 -0.81 -20.38
C PHE A 248 -19.28 -1.59 -19.53
N PHE A 249 -18.98 -1.86 -18.25
CA PHE A 249 -19.90 -2.55 -17.33
C PHE A 249 -21.11 -1.69 -16.97
N LYS A 250 -20.91 -0.38 -16.72
CA LYS A 250 -22.00 0.54 -16.39
C LYS A 250 -23.06 0.65 -17.48
N GLU A 251 -22.64 0.70 -18.73
CA GLU A 251 -23.55 0.80 -19.89
C GLU A 251 -24.43 -0.45 -20.05
N ARG A 252 -24.02 -1.58 -19.46
CA ARG A 252 -24.68 -2.88 -19.57
C ARG A 252 -25.50 -3.27 -18.35
N VAL A 253 -25.48 -2.47 -17.28
CA VAL A 253 -26.14 -2.83 -16.00
C VAL A 253 -27.64 -3.10 -16.14
N ASN A 254 -28.31 -2.43 -17.10
CA ASN A 254 -29.75 -2.57 -17.35
C ASN A 254 -30.07 -3.51 -18.53
N SER A 255 -29.06 -4.12 -19.15
CA SER A 255 -29.25 -5.12 -20.19
C SER A 255 -29.76 -6.44 -19.59
N ASN A 256 -30.48 -7.24 -20.38
CA ASN A 256 -30.88 -8.58 -19.94
C ASN A 256 -29.66 -9.52 -19.85
N ASP A 257 -29.78 -10.59 -19.07
CA ASP A 257 -28.72 -11.56 -18.80
C ASP A 257 -28.05 -12.11 -20.07
N LYS A 258 -28.82 -12.43 -21.11
CA LYS A 258 -28.26 -12.99 -22.36
C LYS A 258 -27.37 -11.98 -23.07
N THR A 259 -27.80 -10.73 -23.13
CA THR A 259 -27.00 -9.63 -23.71
C THR A 259 -25.74 -9.38 -22.88
N GLN A 260 -25.86 -9.30 -21.56
CA GLN A 260 -24.70 -9.13 -20.67
C GLN A 260 -23.68 -10.27 -20.83
N GLN A 261 -24.14 -11.53 -20.84
CA GLN A 261 -23.27 -12.69 -21.03
C GLN A 261 -22.55 -12.63 -22.38
N ALA A 262 -23.25 -12.33 -23.47
CA ALA A 262 -22.64 -12.20 -24.79
C ALA A 262 -21.56 -11.10 -24.82
N ASP A 263 -21.87 -9.94 -24.24
CA ASP A 263 -20.93 -8.81 -24.16
C ASP A 263 -19.69 -9.14 -23.32
N TYR A 264 -19.86 -9.83 -22.19
CA TYR A 264 -18.74 -10.23 -21.33
C TYR A 264 -17.88 -11.30 -21.98
N MET A 265 -18.49 -12.24 -22.71
CA MET A 265 -17.76 -13.21 -23.52
C MET A 265 -16.93 -12.53 -24.61
N LEU A 266 -17.49 -11.52 -25.28
CA LEU A 266 -16.76 -10.73 -26.28
C LEU A 266 -15.60 -9.96 -25.64
N LEU A 267 -15.81 -9.34 -24.48
CA LEU A 267 -14.77 -8.65 -23.72
C LEU A 267 -13.60 -9.59 -23.40
N LEU A 268 -13.89 -10.74 -22.77
CA LEU A 268 -12.87 -11.72 -22.40
C LEU A 268 -12.14 -12.27 -23.63
N ARG A 269 -12.87 -12.58 -24.71
CA ARG A 269 -12.26 -13.03 -25.97
C ARG A 269 -11.28 -12.01 -26.52
N GLU A 270 -11.67 -10.74 -26.61
CA GLU A 270 -10.81 -9.68 -27.13
C GLU A 270 -9.61 -9.43 -26.20
N MET A 271 -9.77 -9.56 -24.88
CA MET A 271 -8.66 -9.53 -23.93
C MET A 271 -7.65 -10.65 -24.21
N PHE A 272 -8.09 -11.89 -24.36
CA PHE A 272 -7.19 -13.02 -24.61
C PHE A 272 -6.47 -12.92 -25.95
N ILE A 273 -7.18 -12.56 -27.03
CA ILE A 273 -6.57 -12.39 -28.37
C ILE A 273 -5.45 -11.35 -28.32
N ARG A 274 -5.71 -10.19 -27.69
CA ARG A 274 -4.73 -9.11 -27.62
C ARG A 274 -3.57 -9.43 -26.68
N ALA A 275 -3.85 -10.09 -25.57
CA ALA A 275 -2.82 -10.51 -24.63
C ALA A 275 -1.87 -11.50 -25.29
N LEU A 276 -2.40 -12.50 -26.01
CA LEU A 276 -1.60 -13.46 -26.75
C LEU A 276 -0.70 -12.76 -27.77
N ALA A 277 -1.25 -11.84 -28.57
CA ALA A 277 -0.46 -11.09 -29.55
C ALA A 277 0.67 -10.25 -28.91
N ILE A 278 0.45 -9.72 -27.70
CA ILE A 278 1.49 -9.00 -26.95
C ILE A 278 2.53 -9.98 -26.39
N VAL A 279 2.09 -11.11 -25.82
CA VAL A 279 2.99 -12.13 -25.28
C VAL A 279 3.92 -12.68 -26.37
N ASP A 280 3.38 -13.02 -27.54
CA ASP A 280 4.16 -13.52 -28.66
C ASP A 280 5.18 -12.49 -29.18
N ALA A 281 4.83 -11.20 -29.13
CA ALA A 281 5.66 -10.12 -29.65
C ALA A 281 6.76 -9.67 -28.67
N TYR A 282 6.46 -9.61 -27.37
CA TYR A 282 7.32 -8.97 -26.37
C TYR A 282 7.94 -9.93 -25.35
N PHE A 283 7.35 -11.12 -25.15
CA PHE A 283 7.78 -12.07 -24.12
C PHE A 283 8.06 -13.48 -24.70
N PRO A 284 8.78 -13.61 -25.83
CA PRO A 284 8.97 -14.90 -26.47
C PRO A 284 9.73 -15.87 -25.56
N GLY A 285 9.17 -17.05 -25.35
CA GLY A 285 9.78 -18.13 -24.56
C GLY A 285 9.63 -18.01 -23.05
N LEU A 286 9.04 -16.93 -22.53
CA LEU A 286 8.71 -16.84 -21.11
C LEU A 286 7.46 -17.68 -20.80
N THR A 287 7.46 -18.36 -19.65
CA THR A 287 6.33 -19.16 -19.16
C THR A 287 6.16 -19.01 -17.65
N GLY A 288 5.04 -19.48 -17.10
CA GLY A 288 4.82 -19.54 -15.65
C GLY A 288 4.95 -18.18 -14.95
N ALA A 289 5.65 -18.17 -13.82
CA ALA A 289 5.85 -16.98 -13.00
C ALA A 289 6.71 -15.90 -13.70
N ASP A 290 7.68 -16.30 -14.52
CA ASP A 290 8.52 -15.34 -15.27
C ASP A 290 7.69 -14.55 -16.28
N LEU A 291 6.78 -15.24 -16.99
CA LEU A 291 5.83 -14.57 -17.88
C LEU A 291 4.85 -13.69 -17.11
N ALA A 292 4.34 -14.15 -15.97
CA ALA A 292 3.43 -13.37 -15.13
C ALA A 292 4.08 -12.07 -14.64
N LEU A 293 5.32 -12.14 -14.17
CA LEU A 293 6.08 -10.98 -13.72
C LEU A 293 6.38 -10.01 -14.87
N ALA A 294 6.82 -10.52 -16.02
CA ALA A 294 7.08 -9.69 -17.21
C ALA A 294 5.80 -8.98 -17.68
N TRP A 295 4.68 -9.69 -17.72
CA TRP A 295 3.37 -9.15 -18.05
C TRP A 295 2.91 -8.07 -17.06
N ALA A 296 3.03 -8.32 -15.75
CA ALA A 296 2.66 -7.36 -14.71
C ALA A 296 3.49 -6.07 -14.82
N ASN A 297 4.81 -6.20 -15.03
CA ASN A 297 5.71 -5.05 -15.21
C ASN A 297 5.37 -4.25 -16.47
N TYR A 298 5.08 -4.94 -17.58
CA TYR A 298 4.65 -4.29 -18.83
C TYR A 298 3.37 -3.49 -18.62
N LEU A 299 2.35 -4.06 -17.97
CA LEU A 299 1.12 -3.32 -17.69
C LEU A 299 1.33 -2.11 -16.77
N ALA A 300 2.25 -2.20 -15.81
CA ALA A 300 2.56 -1.15 -14.84
C ALA A 300 3.47 -0.03 -15.41
N GLU A 301 4.00 -0.17 -16.62
CA GLU A 301 4.91 0.81 -17.19
C GLU A 301 4.23 2.19 -17.33
N GLY A 302 4.88 3.25 -16.85
CA GLY A 302 4.30 4.60 -16.86
C GLY A 302 3.18 4.84 -15.86
N GLU A 303 2.89 3.89 -14.95
CA GLU A 303 1.86 4.06 -13.91
C GLU A 303 2.21 5.20 -12.94
N THR A 304 1.19 5.94 -12.50
CA THR A 304 1.28 7.03 -11.53
C THR A 304 0.22 6.85 -10.43
N ASP A 305 0.16 7.74 -9.44
CA ASP A 305 -0.90 7.71 -8.43
C ASP A 305 -2.29 8.02 -9.01
N LEU A 306 -2.36 8.63 -10.19
CA LEU A 306 -3.58 9.13 -10.80
C LEU A 306 -4.04 8.31 -12.00
N GLU A 307 -3.08 7.71 -12.73
CA GLU A 307 -3.36 6.99 -13.96
C GLU A 307 -2.75 5.58 -13.92
N PRO A 308 -3.48 4.57 -14.43
CA PRO A 308 -2.91 3.24 -14.65
C PRO A 308 -1.74 3.33 -15.65
N GLY A 309 -0.89 2.31 -15.64
CA GLY A 309 0.21 2.21 -16.61
C GLY A 309 -0.27 2.37 -18.05
N HIS A 310 0.57 2.98 -18.88
CA HIS A 310 0.17 3.40 -20.23
C HIS A 310 -0.19 2.21 -21.12
N HIS A 311 0.53 1.09 -20.97
CA HIS A 311 0.23 -0.18 -21.64
C HIS A 311 -1.09 -0.78 -21.15
N ARG A 312 -1.37 -0.77 -19.84
CA ARG A 312 -2.65 -1.20 -19.27
C ARG A 312 -3.83 -0.37 -19.79
N ARG A 313 -3.71 0.95 -19.76
CA ARG A 313 -4.72 1.87 -20.32
C ARG A 313 -4.97 1.56 -21.80
N GLN A 314 -3.92 1.53 -22.61
CA GLN A 314 -4.04 1.28 -24.04
C GLN A 314 -4.62 -0.11 -24.34
N PHE A 315 -4.25 -1.13 -23.56
CA PHE A 315 -4.78 -2.48 -23.67
C PHE A 315 -6.29 -2.47 -23.49
N TYR A 316 -6.78 -1.91 -22.39
CA TYR A 316 -8.22 -1.88 -22.10
C TYR A 316 -9.01 -0.95 -23.03
N ASP A 317 -8.45 0.19 -23.43
CA ASP A 317 -9.09 1.09 -24.40
C ASP A 317 -9.32 0.36 -25.75
N LYS A 318 -8.32 -0.38 -26.22
CA LYS A 318 -8.40 -1.16 -27.47
C LYS A 318 -9.34 -2.36 -27.37
N VAL A 319 -9.42 -3.01 -26.21
CA VAL A 319 -10.38 -4.09 -25.94
C VAL A 319 -11.80 -3.53 -26.02
N VAL A 320 -12.12 -2.51 -25.22
CA VAL A 320 -13.47 -1.92 -25.13
C VAL A 320 -13.88 -1.30 -26.47
N GLY A 321 -12.97 -0.57 -27.13
CA GLY A 321 -13.22 -0.02 -28.46
C GLY A 321 -13.61 -1.11 -29.46
N LYS A 322 -12.92 -2.26 -29.44
CA LYS A 322 -13.21 -3.35 -30.38
C LYS A 322 -14.55 -4.04 -30.11
N VAL A 323 -14.93 -4.18 -28.85
CA VAL A 323 -16.20 -4.80 -28.47
C VAL A 323 -17.38 -3.90 -28.85
N ASN A 324 -17.24 -2.58 -28.68
CA ASN A 324 -18.29 -1.60 -28.99
C ASN A 324 -18.46 -1.28 -30.49
N GLU A 325 -17.57 -1.75 -31.37
CA GLU A 325 -17.69 -1.63 -32.84
C GLU A 325 -18.71 -2.61 -33.46
N LYS A 326 -19.24 -3.56 -32.68
CA LYS A 326 -20.18 -4.61 -33.13
C LYS A 326 -21.61 -4.31 -32.71
#